data_AF-K2FH88-F1
#
_entry.id   AF-K2FH88-F1
#
_cell.length_a   1.000
_cell.length_b   1.000
_cell.length_c   1.000
_cell.angle_alpha   90.00
_cell.angle_beta   90.00
_cell.angle_gamma   90.00
#
_symmetry.space_group_name_H-M   'P 1'
#
loop_
_entity.id
_entity.type
_entity.pdbx_description
1 polymer ?
#
loop_
_entity_poly.entity_id
_entity_poly.type
_entity_poly.pdbx_seq_one_letter_code
_entity_poly.pdbx_strand_id
1 'polypeptide(L)'
;GHNLGIALDEMVVWDPDLELGGLTPAQIKQAKILLWKGHCSVHQMFQKSHIDAFRAKYPDGLVIAHPECNFEVCAASDYVGSTELIVKTIKEAPAGTRWLVGTELNLVDRLAREVLPQNKIVQFMATTICMCSTMQRIDPQHLAWTLENLVEGKVVNQIKVPAHEAVLAKLALDRMLAIS
;
A
#
# COMPACT_ATOMS: atom_id res chain seq x y z
N GLY A 1 6.71 -9.71 -9.24
CA GLY A 1 6.31 -10.88 -10.06
C GLY A 1 6.20 -10.48 -11.52
N HIS A 2 5.04 -9.95 -11.92
CA HIS A 2 4.74 -9.61 -13.32
C HIS A 2 5.81 -8.75 -14.02
N ASN A 3 6.23 -7.63 -13.42
CA ASN A 3 7.27 -6.75 -14.01
C ASN A 3 8.66 -7.40 -14.10
N LEU A 4 8.88 -8.53 -13.42
CA LEU A 4 10.11 -9.32 -13.49
C LEU A 4 10.04 -10.44 -14.53
N GLY A 5 8.97 -10.49 -15.34
CA GLY A 5 8.79 -11.49 -16.39
C GLY A 5 8.33 -12.87 -15.89
N ILE A 6 7.89 -12.98 -14.63
CA ILE A 6 7.32 -14.22 -14.09
C ILE A 6 5.88 -14.34 -14.59
N ALA A 7 5.55 -15.47 -15.22
CA ALA A 7 4.23 -15.71 -15.78
C ALA A 7 3.18 -15.90 -14.66
N LEU A 8 1.92 -15.55 -14.94
CA LEU A 8 0.85 -15.57 -13.93
C LEU A 8 0.56 -16.99 -13.39
N ASP A 9 0.71 -18.01 -14.23
CA ASP A 9 0.58 -19.42 -13.86
C ASP A 9 1.74 -19.94 -12.98
N GLU A 10 2.89 -19.27 -13.00
CA GLU A 10 4.02 -19.51 -12.08
C GLU A 10 3.87 -18.76 -10.74
N MET A 11 2.82 -17.93 -10.58
CA MET A 11 2.51 -17.16 -9.37
C MET A 11 1.17 -17.63 -8.77
N VAL A 12 1.22 -18.71 -8.02
CA VAL A 12 0.02 -19.37 -7.49
C VAL A 12 -0.41 -18.77 -6.15
N VAL A 13 -1.72 -18.70 -5.92
CA VAL A 13 -2.28 -18.21 -4.65
C VAL A 13 -2.34 -19.35 -3.64
N TRP A 14 -1.81 -19.10 -2.44
CA TRP A 14 -1.89 -19.99 -1.29
C TRP A 14 -2.99 -19.51 -0.34
N ASP A 15 -4.03 -20.32 -0.20
CA ASP A 15 -5.13 -20.11 0.76
C ASP A 15 -4.87 -20.87 2.07
N PRO A 16 -4.53 -20.19 3.18
CA PRO A 16 -4.22 -20.87 4.44
C PRO A 16 -5.37 -21.68 5.03
N ASP A 17 -6.61 -21.42 4.61
CA ASP A 17 -7.80 -22.13 5.08
C ASP A 17 -8.00 -23.48 4.37
N LEU A 18 -7.21 -23.77 3.32
CA LEU A 18 -7.31 -24.98 2.53
C LEU A 18 -6.07 -25.88 2.72
N GLU A 19 -6.29 -27.20 2.57
CA GLU A 19 -5.18 -28.15 2.54
C GLU A 19 -4.21 -27.81 1.40
N LEU A 20 -2.91 -27.74 1.71
CA LEU A 20 -1.85 -27.33 0.77
C LEU A 20 -2.13 -25.99 0.06
N GLY A 21 -2.82 -25.05 0.71
CA GLY A 21 -3.10 -23.76 0.09
C GLY A 21 -4.20 -23.81 -0.99
N GLY A 22 -4.90 -24.93 -1.14
CA GLY A 22 -5.78 -25.19 -2.28
C GLY A 22 -5.02 -25.60 -3.56
N LEU A 23 -3.74 -25.95 -3.43
CA LEU A 23 -2.85 -26.27 -4.54
C LEU A 23 -2.40 -27.73 -4.50
N THR A 24 -2.08 -28.27 -5.67
CA THR A 24 -1.44 -29.59 -5.77
C THR A 24 0.05 -29.49 -5.42
N PRO A 25 0.69 -30.58 -4.94
CA PRO A 25 2.14 -30.61 -4.73
C PRO A 25 2.97 -30.27 -5.97
N ALA A 26 2.44 -30.56 -7.17
CA ALA A 26 3.09 -30.21 -8.43
C ALA A 26 3.08 -28.69 -8.67
N GLN A 27 1.95 -28.03 -8.45
CA GLN A 27 1.83 -26.57 -8.55
C GLN A 27 2.76 -25.86 -7.57
N ILE A 28 2.83 -26.33 -6.32
CA ILE A 28 3.73 -25.74 -5.31
C ILE A 28 5.19 -25.86 -5.73
N LYS A 29 5.59 -27.01 -6.29
CA LYS A 29 6.97 -27.23 -6.75
C LYS A 29 7.31 -26.41 -8.00
N GLN A 30 6.33 -26.14 -8.86
CA GLN A 30 6.53 -25.35 -10.07
C GLN A 30 6.46 -23.84 -9.81
N ALA A 31 5.75 -23.43 -8.77
CA ALA A 31 5.57 -22.03 -8.43
C ALA A 31 6.91 -21.32 -8.17
N LYS A 32 7.12 -20.20 -8.85
CA LYS A 32 8.23 -19.28 -8.55
C LYS A 32 7.86 -18.32 -7.41
N ILE A 33 6.57 -18.04 -7.26
CA ILE A 33 6.04 -17.18 -6.20
C ILE A 33 4.78 -17.83 -5.63
N LEU A 34 4.73 -17.96 -4.31
CA LEU A 34 3.52 -18.25 -3.57
C LEU A 34 2.92 -16.94 -3.07
N LEU A 35 1.75 -16.58 -3.59
CA LEU A 35 1.01 -15.40 -3.19
C LEU A 35 0.09 -15.77 -2.04
N TRP A 36 0.36 -15.27 -0.84
CA TRP A 36 -0.56 -15.47 0.28
C TRP A 36 -1.91 -14.83 -0.03
N LYS A 37 -3.02 -15.52 0.26
CA LYS A 37 -4.38 -15.00 0.10
C LYS A 37 -4.72 -13.95 1.17
N GLY A 38 -3.91 -12.91 1.25
CA GLY A 38 -4.11 -11.72 2.07
C GLY A 38 -4.36 -10.51 1.19
N HIS A 39 -5.12 -9.54 1.69
CA HIS A 39 -5.35 -8.28 1.02
C HIS A 39 -5.54 -7.15 2.03
N CYS A 40 -5.26 -5.93 1.59
CA CYS A 40 -5.60 -4.73 2.35
C CYS A 40 -7.00 -4.27 1.96
N SER A 41 -7.92 -4.23 2.93
CA SER A 41 -9.32 -3.82 2.69
C SER A 41 -9.44 -2.41 2.09
N VAL A 42 -8.51 -1.51 2.42
CA VAL A 42 -8.44 -0.15 1.85
C VAL A 42 -8.16 -0.22 0.35
N HIS A 43 -7.13 -0.95 -0.06
CA HIS A 43 -6.68 -0.98 -1.46
C HIS A 43 -7.57 -1.85 -2.37
N GLN A 44 -8.37 -2.76 -1.82
CA GLN A 44 -9.35 -3.55 -2.59
C GLN A 44 -10.59 -2.74 -3.03
N MET A 45 -10.81 -1.55 -2.47
CA MET A 45 -11.90 -0.67 -2.89
C MET A 45 -11.67 -0.08 -4.28
N PHE A 46 -10.44 -0.04 -4.74
CA PHE A 46 -10.10 0.52 -6.03
C PHE A 46 -10.43 -0.50 -7.13
N GLN A 47 -11.15 -0.05 -8.16
CA GLN A 47 -11.51 -0.86 -9.30
C GLN A 47 -11.08 -0.16 -10.59
N LYS A 48 -10.81 -0.97 -11.62
CA LYS A 48 -10.45 -0.47 -12.95
C LYS A 48 -11.51 0.50 -13.50
N SER A 49 -12.78 0.29 -13.17
CA SER A 49 -13.88 1.19 -13.56
C SER A 49 -13.70 2.63 -13.06
N HIS A 50 -13.06 2.83 -11.89
CA HIS A 50 -12.74 4.19 -11.41
C HIS A 50 -11.71 4.88 -12.30
N ILE A 51 -10.71 4.14 -12.78
CA ILE A 51 -9.71 4.63 -13.72
C ILE A 51 -10.34 4.94 -15.06
N ASP A 52 -11.18 4.03 -15.57
CA ASP A 52 -11.86 4.20 -16.85
C ASP A 52 -12.77 5.45 -16.84
N ALA A 53 -13.53 5.64 -15.76
CA ALA A 53 -14.38 6.83 -15.58
C ALA A 53 -13.57 8.13 -15.47
N PHE A 54 -12.43 8.09 -14.76
CA PHE A 54 -11.52 9.24 -14.67
C PHE A 54 -10.95 9.62 -16.03
N ARG A 55 -10.44 8.65 -16.80
CA ARG A 55 -9.88 8.88 -18.14
C ARG A 55 -10.94 9.35 -19.13
N ALA A 56 -12.18 8.89 -19.02
CA ALA A 56 -13.28 9.40 -19.84
C ALA A 56 -13.54 10.91 -19.61
N LYS A 57 -13.29 11.40 -18.39
CA LYS A 57 -13.46 12.82 -18.04
C LYS A 57 -12.20 13.65 -18.26
N TYR A 58 -11.03 13.04 -18.07
CA TYR A 58 -9.72 13.68 -18.15
C TYR A 58 -8.75 12.77 -18.94
N PRO A 59 -8.79 12.82 -20.29
CA PRO A 59 -7.96 11.94 -21.13
C PRO A 59 -6.46 12.09 -20.90
N ASP A 60 -5.99 13.30 -20.58
CA ASP A 60 -4.59 13.61 -20.28
C ASP A 60 -4.24 13.42 -18.78
N GLY A 61 -5.18 12.91 -17.98
CA GLY A 61 -4.98 12.67 -16.56
C GLY A 61 -4.08 11.46 -16.32
N LEU A 62 -3.18 11.59 -15.35
CA LEU A 62 -2.26 10.53 -14.95
C LEU A 62 -2.84 9.74 -13.78
N VAL A 63 -2.54 8.45 -13.74
CA VAL A 63 -3.04 7.50 -12.73
C VAL A 63 -1.86 6.87 -12.02
N ILE A 64 -1.88 6.91 -10.69
CA ILE A 64 -0.85 6.30 -9.87
C ILE A 64 -1.47 5.52 -8.70
N ALA A 65 -1.02 4.29 -8.49
CA ALA A 65 -1.59 3.39 -7.49
C ALA A 65 -0.52 2.74 -6.60
N HIS A 66 -0.93 2.34 -5.39
CA HIS A 66 -0.13 1.50 -4.52
C HIS A 66 -0.14 0.04 -5.01
N PRO A 67 0.97 -0.73 -4.92
CA PRO A 67 1.02 -2.12 -5.36
C PRO A 67 0.11 -3.09 -4.57
N GLU A 68 -0.50 -2.65 -3.47
CA GLU A 68 -1.52 -3.42 -2.74
C GLU A 68 -2.90 -3.40 -3.41
N CYS A 69 -3.10 -2.54 -4.41
CA CYS A 69 -4.31 -2.56 -5.24
C CYS A 69 -4.40 -3.88 -6.00
N ASN A 70 -5.62 -4.26 -6.41
CA ASN A 70 -5.79 -5.42 -7.27
C ASN A 70 -4.96 -5.30 -8.57
N PHE A 71 -4.68 -6.44 -9.19
CA PHE A 71 -3.82 -6.51 -10.37
C PHE A 71 -4.33 -5.64 -11.52
N GLU A 72 -5.65 -5.59 -11.74
CA GLU A 72 -6.26 -4.82 -12.81
C GLU A 72 -6.07 -3.31 -12.64
N VAL A 73 -6.18 -2.79 -11.41
CA VAL A 73 -5.89 -1.38 -11.10
C VAL A 73 -4.41 -1.08 -11.31
N CYS A 74 -3.53 -1.96 -10.83
CA CYS A 74 -2.09 -1.80 -11.04
C CYS A 74 -1.74 -1.78 -12.53
N ALA A 75 -2.29 -2.72 -13.31
CA ALA A 75 -2.05 -2.83 -14.75
C ALA A 75 -2.63 -1.65 -15.56
N ALA A 76 -3.72 -1.05 -15.09
CA ALA A 76 -4.34 0.11 -15.73
C ALA A 76 -3.70 1.45 -15.33
N SER A 77 -2.88 1.49 -14.27
CA SER A 77 -2.23 2.70 -13.77
C SER A 77 -0.97 3.06 -14.57
N ASP A 78 -0.68 4.35 -14.73
CA ASP A 78 0.53 4.81 -15.42
C ASP A 78 1.78 4.62 -14.56
N TYR A 79 1.60 4.67 -13.24
CA TYR A 79 2.65 4.44 -12.24
C TYR A 79 2.14 3.53 -11.11
N VAL A 80 3.02 2.68 -10.59
CA VAL A 80 2.74 1.82 -9.43
C VAL A 80 3.92 1.85 -8.47
N GLY A 81 3.67 2.13 -7.19
CA GLY A 81 4.72 2.03 -6.16
C GLY A 81 4.31 2.48 -4.77
N SER A 82 5.30 2.56 -3.88
CA SER A 82 5.11 2.91 -2.47
C SER A 82 4.52 4.31 -2.30
N THR A 83 3.97 4.59 -1.13
CA THR A 83 3.51 5.94 -0.75
C THR A 83 4.58 7.02 -0.98
N GLU A 84 5.85 6.70 -0.72
CA GLU A 84 6.97 7.59 -1.01
C GLU A 84 7.15 7.85 -2.50
N LEU A 85 7.12 6.79 -3.35
CA LEU A 85 7.18 6.96 -4.80
C LEU A 85 6.03 7.84 -5.29
N ILE A 86 4.81 7.60 -4.80
CA ILE A 86 3.62 8.39 -5.15
C ILE A 86 3.84 9.87 -4.86
N VAL A 87 4.27 10.20 -3.64
CA VAL A 87 4.53 11.58 -3.22
C VAL A 87 5.62 12.20 -4.08
N LYS A 88 6.73 11.48 -4.31
CA LYS A 88 7.85 11.97 -5.13
C LYS A 88 7.43 12.27 -6.56
N THR A 89 6.80 11.30 -7.23
CA THR A 89 6.35 11.43 -8.63
C THR A 89 5.42 12.63 -8.83
N ILE A 90 4.45 12.83 -7.94
CA ILE A 90 3.51 13.95 -8.04
C ILE A 90 4.20 15.29 -7.75
N LYS A 91 5.10 15.35 -6.76
CA LYS A 91 5.86 16.57 -6.44
C LYS A 91 6.82 16.97 -7.56
N GLU A 92 7.45 16.01 -8.22
CA GLU A 92 8.39 16.23 -9.34
C GLU A 92 7.68 16.45 -10.69
N ALA A 93 6.39 16.11 -10.79
CA ALA A 93 5.60 16.32 -12.01
C ALA A 93 5.55 17.79 -12.45
N PRO A 94 5.32 18.07 -13.74
CA PRO A 94 5.05 19.42 -14.23
C PRO A 94 3.82 20.06 -13.57
N ALA A 95 3.81 21.39 -13.50
CA ALA A 95 2.63 22.17 -13.10
C ALA A 95 1.44 21.92 -14.05
N GLY A 96 0.21 22.04 -13.55
CA GLY A 96 -1.00 21.82 -14.36
C GLY A 96 -1.39 20.34 -14.53
N THR A 97 -0.59 19.40 -14.04
CA THR A 97 -0.90 17.96 -14.13
C THR A 97 -2.07 17.58 -13.22
N ARG A 98 -2.87 16.60 -13.67
CA ARG A 98 -3.99 16.03 -12.92
C ARG A 98 -3.71 14.55 -12.65
N TRP A 99 -3.91 14.16 -11.40
CA TRP A 99 -3.57 12.85 -10.88
C TRP A 99 -4.77 12.16 -10.23
N LEU A 100 -5.02 10.92 -10.61
CA LEU A 100 -5.87 9.99 -9.88
C LEU A 100 -4.99 9.08 -9.02
N VAL A 101 -5.20 9.08 -7.71
CA VAL A 101 -4.31 8.42 -6.75
C VAL A 101 -5.04 7.32 -5.98
N GLY A 102 -4.55 6.08 -6.11
CA GLY A 102 -5.06 4.89 -5.42
C GLY A 102 -4.18 4.48 -4.24
N THR A 103 -4.36 5.13 -3.09
CA THR A 103 -3.70 4.76 -1.82
C THR A 103 -4.57 5.20 -0.63
N GLU A 104 -4.03 5.43 0.56
CA GLU A 104 -4.79 5.88 1.73
C GLU A 104 -5.21 7.36 1.62
N LEU A 105 -6.45 7.68 2.04
CA LEU A 105 -7.10 8.99 1.84
C LEU A 105 -6.33 10.16 2.47
N ASN A 106 -5.87 10.04 3.71
CA ASN A 106 -5.20 11.14 4.41
C ASN A 106 -3.89 11.54 3.70
N LEU A 107 -3.19 10.57 3.11
CA LEU A 107 -2.04 10.87 2.27
C LEU A 107 -2.44 11.69 1.04
N VAL A 108 -3.50 11.27 0.33
CA VAL A 108 -3.99 11.95 -0.88
C VAL A 108 -4.45 13.37 -0.56
N ASP A 109 -5.23 13.58 0.50
CA ASP A 109 -5.72 14.89 0.90
C ASP A 109 -4.60 15.83 1.38
N ARG A 110 -3.61 15.29 2.10
CA ARG A 110 -2.40 16.05 2.45
C ARG A 110 -1.65 16.46 1.19
N LEU A 111 -1.39 15.51 0.30
CA LEU A 111 -0.62 15.76 -0.92
C LEU A 111 -1.33 16.77 -1.83
N ALA A 112 -2.65 16.65 -2.00
CA ALA A 112 -3.46 17.59 -2.77
C ALA A 112 -3.31 19.03 -2.26
N ARG A 113 -3.30 19.24 -0.94
CA ARG A 113 -3.07 20.57 -0.34
C ARG A 113 -1.65 21.07 -0.56
N GLU A 114 -0.65 20.21 -0.41
CA GLU A 114 0.76 20.57 -0.58
C GLU A 114 1.10 21.00 -2.03
N VAL A 115 0.48 20.37 -3.03
CA VAL A 115 0.79 20.62 -4.45
C VAL A 115 -0.16 21.61 -5.13
N LEU A 116 -1.24 22.02 -4.46
CA LEU A 116 -2.19 23.01 -4.96
C LEU A 116 -1.53 24.33 -5.43
N PRO A 117 -0.53 24.89 -4.71
CA PRO A 117 0.16 26.11 -5.18
C PRO A 117 0.91 25.94 -6.51
N GLN A 118 1.21 24.70 -6.91
CA GLN A 118 1.87 24.37 -8.18
C GLN A 118 0.87 24.12 -9.31
N ASN A 119 -0.41 24.46 -9.08
CA ASN A 119 -1.53 24.23 -10.01
C ASN A 119 -1.70 22.75 -10.41
N LYS A 120 -1.31 21.82 -9.52
CA LYS A 120 -1.50 20.38 -9.71
C LYS A 120 -2.79 19.94 -9.03
N ILE A 121 -3.51 19.01 -9.64
CA ILE A 121 -4.76 18.48 -9.10
C ILE A 121 -4.55 17.03 -8.73
N VAL A 122 -4.82 16.68 -7.48
CA VAL A 122 -4.72 15.32 -6.95
C VAL A 122 -6.10 14.90 -6.48
N GLN A 123 -6.60 13.79 -7.03
CA GLN A 123 -7.92 13.26 -6.76
C GLN A 123 -7.81 11.83 -6.21
N PHE A 124 -8.56 11.54 -5.16
CA PHE A 124 -8.69 10.19 -4.61
C PHE A 124 -9.44 9.27 -5.57
N MET A 125 -8.96 8.04 -5.75
CA MET A 125 -9.47 7.13 -6.77
C MET A 125 -10.87 6.58 -6.49
N ALA A 126 -11.22 6.32 -5.23
CA ALA A 126 -12.51 5.70 -4.89
C ALA A 126 -13.58 6.75 -4.58
N THR A 127 -14.84 6.41 -4.85
CA THR A 127 -16.02 7.21 -4.46
C THR A 127 -16.45 6.94 -3.02
N THR A 128 -15.97 5.85 -2.43
CA THR A 128 -16.29 5.42 -1.06
C THR A 128 -15.00 5.31 -0.28
N ILE A 129 -15.02 5.85 0.95
CA ILE A 129 -13.85 5.87 1.81
C ILE A 129 -13.84 4.58 2.63
N CYS A 130 -12.85 3.73 2.39
CA CYS A 130 -12.48 2.68 3.34
C CYS A 130 -11.30 3.18 4.15
N MET A 131 -11.58 3.60 5.38
CA MET A 131 -10.52 4.04 6.27
C MET A 131 -9.76 2.84 6.83
N CYS A 132 -8.45 2.98 6.98
CA CYS A 132 -7.66 2.03 7.75
C CYS A 132 -8.04 2.14 9.24
N SER A 133 -8.92 1.25 9.70
CA SER A 133 -9.48 1.30 11.05
C SER A 133 -8.44 1.16 12.15
N THR A 134 -7.32 0.47 11.88
CA THR A 134 -6.21 0.31 12.81
C THR A 134 -5.35 1.57 12.91
N MET A 135 -5.07 2.24 11.79
CA MET A 135 -4.36 3.53 11.79
C MET A 135 -5.15 4.61 12.55
N GLN A 136 -6.47 4.63 12.38
CA GLN A 136 -7.34 5.57 13.08
C GLN A 136 -7.51 5.33 14.59
N ARG A 137 -6.92 4.27 15.15
CA ARG A 137 -6.85 4.11 16.61
C ARG A 137 -5.83 5.03 17.27
N ILE A 138 -4.99 5.70 16.47
CA ILE A 138 -4.04 6.69 16.96
C ILE A 138 -4.70 8.07 16.86
N ASP A 139 -4.88 8.71 18.02
CA ASP A 139 -5.46 10.05 18.11
C ASP A 139 -4.69 10.93 19.10
N PRO A 140 -4.93 12.26 19.06
CA PRO A 140 -4.21 13.20 19.92
C PRO A 140 -4.36 12.94 21.43
N GLN A 141 -5.49 12.38 21.88
CA GLN A 141 -5.74 12.14 23.30
C GLN A 141 -4.88 10.98 23.80
N HIS A 142 -4.86 9.86 23.07
CA HIS A 142 -4.00 8.72 23.41
C HIS A 142 -2.50 9.06 23.27
N LEU A 143 -2.14 9.91 22.30
CA LEU A 143 -0.77 10.40 22.18
C LEU A 143 -0.39 11.27 23.38
N ALA A 144 -1.22 12.25 23.75
CA ALA A 144 -0.98 13.10 24.91
C ALA A 144 -0.85 12.27 26.20
N TRP A 145 -1.79 11.36 26.44
CA TRP A 145 -1.76 10.45 27.59
C TRP A 145 -0.47 9.62 27.64
N THR A 146 -0.02 9.10 26.49
CA THR A 146 1.24 8.34 26.41
C THR A 146 2.44 9.21 26.79
N LEU A 147 2.49 10.44 26.28
CA LEU A 147 3.58 11.38 26.56
C LEU A 147 3.58 11.84 28.02
N GLU A 148 2.42 12.13 28.61
CA GLU A 148 2.26 12.51 30.01
C GLU A 148 2.75 11.41 30.95
N ASN A 149 2.40 10.14 30.69
CA ASN A 149 2.90 9.01 31.47
C ASN A 149 4.43 8.92 31.41
N LEU A 150 5.03 9.12 30.23
CA LEU A 150 6.49 9.11 30.08
C LEU A 150 7.17 10.24 30.86
N VAL A 151 6.58 11.45 30.88
CA VAL A 151 7.08 12.58 31.69
C VAL A 151 7.02 12.27 33.18
N GLU A 152 5.98 11.56 33.63
CA GLU A 152 5.85 11.08 35.01
C GLU A 152 6.75 9.86 35.34
N GLY A 153 7.56 9.38 34.39
CA GLY A 153 8.41 8.20 34.55
C GLY A 153 7.67 6.87 34.48
N LYS A 154 6.39 6.86 34.05
CA LYS A 154 5.58 5.66 33.86
C LYS A 154 5.64 5.21 32.40
N VAL A 155 6.18 4.02 32.17
CA VAL A 155 6.21 3.42 30.85
C VAL A 155 4.90 2.66 30.60
N VAL A 156 4.12 3.10 29.61
CA VAL A 156 2.86 2.49 29.19
C VAL A 156 2.99 1.88 27.80
N ASN A 157 2.31 0.75 27.55
CA ASN A 157 2.25 0.08 26.24
C ASN A 157 3.62 -0.17 25.57
N GLN A 158 4.66 -0.45 26.35
CA GLN A 158 5.99 -0.76 25.81
C GLN A 158 5.92 -1.99 24.90
N ILE A 159 6.24 -1.79 23.62
CA ILE A 159 6.36 -2.89 22.67
C ILE A 159 7.55 -3.75 23.07
N LYS A 160 7.31 -5.03 23.34
CA LYS A 160 8.33 -6.04 23.64
C LYS A 160 8.16 -7.21 22.69
N VAL A 161 9.26 -7.68 22.14
CA VAL A 161 9.31 -8.87 21.29
C VAL A 161 10.14 -9.92 22.02
N PRO A 162 9.66 -11.18 22.15
CA PRO A 162 10.45 -12.26 22.75
C PRO A 162 11.82 -12.41 22.07
N ALA A 163 12.86 -12.67 22.86
CA ALA A 163 14.24 -12.69 22.36
C ALA A 163 14.45 -13.68 21.20
N HIS A 164 13.81 -14.84 21.26
CA HIS A 164 13.84 -15.83 20.18
C HIS A 164 13.33 -15.26 18.84
N GLU A 165 12.15 -14.64 18.85
CA GLU A 165 11.53 -14.03 17.67
C GLU A 165 12.35 -12.83 17.16
N ALA A 166 12.84 -11.99 18.07
CA ALA A 166 13.59 -10.79 17.74
C ALA A 166 14.87 -11.10 16.96
N VAL A 167 15.58 -12.18 17.30
CA VAL A 167 16.82 -12.57 16.59
C VAL A 167 16.54 -12.93 15.14
N LEU A 168 15.54 -13.79 14.89
CA LEU A 168 15.21 -14.26 13.54
C LEU A 168 14.59 -13.14 12.70
N ALA A 169 13.66 -12.37 13.28
CA ALA A 169 13.06 -11.22 12.61
C ALA A 169 14.10 -10.16 12.23
N LYS A 170 15.05 -9.87 13.14
CA LYS A 170 16.14 -8.92 12.85
C LYS A 170 17.05 -9.43 11.74
N LEU A 171 17.42 -10.71 11.74
CA LEU A 171 18.25 -11.27 10.67
C LEU A 171 17.59 -11.13 9.29
N ALA A 172 16.27 -11.38 9.19
CA ALA A 172 15.53 -11.18 7.96
C ALA A 172 15.52 -9.71 7.52
N LEU A 173 15.29 -8.79 8.46
CA LEU A 173 15.30 -7.35 8.22
C LEU A 173 16.69 -6.85 7.77
N ASP A 174 17.76 -7.25 8.46
CA ASP A 174 19.14 -6.88 8.14
C ASP A 174 19.52 -7.33 6.71
N ARG A 175 19.12 -8.56 6.32
CA ARG A 175 19.35 -9.08 4.96
C ARG A 175 18.59 -8.29 3.91
N MET A 176 17.34 -7.90 4.19
CA MET A 176 16.54 -7.05 3.28
C MET A 176 17.21 -5.69 3.09
N LEU A 177 17.66 -5.05 4.17
CA LEU A 177 18.31 -3.74 4.12
C LEU A 177 19.68 -3.79 3.44
N ALA A 178 20.41 -4.90 3.53
CA ALA A 178 21.72 -5.06 2.88
C ALA A 178 21.65 -5.16 1.35
N ILE A 179 20.47 -5.43 0.77
CA ILE A 179 20.26 -5.60 -0.68
C ILE A 179 19.34 -4.52 -1.29
N SER A 180 18.84 -3.58 -0.48
CA SER A 180 18.00 -2.46 -0.90
C SER A 180 18.83 -1.21 -1.14
#